data_AF-A0AAV9MXC8-F1
#
_entry.id   AF-A0AAV9MXC8-F1
#
_cell.length_a   1.000
_cell.length_b   1.000
_cell.length_c   1.000
_cell.angle_alpha   90.00
_cell.angle_beta   90.00
_cell.angle_gamma   90.00
#
_symmetry.space_group_name_H-M   'P 1'
#
loop_
_entity.id
_entity.type
_entity.pdbx_description
1 polymer ?
#
loop_
_entity_poly.entity_id
_entity_poly.type
_entity_poly.pdbx_seq_one_letter_code
_entity_poly.pdbx_strand_id
1 'polypeptide(L)'
;MAQPQPMVVAVAGGTGGVGKTIVQQLQLHRERFKVIVLTRSVSGMMLDILGTVWSSSGCLYPSLESLANTSGGGSVFSRSSLPVDAILATWAQQVELLREALALGYSLPLVISTGAKQGSRAFQSSFNSAIYSVYSRYGSTDDIRQEQSPRINEHGTEHIQADYSTAKIDGLRDLLVSHRVNTVISTITINEKTSEAQMNLIRAAIKANESEDGVLQWFIPSEFGYVNVKDRVDITSQPTSRTQRDHEEAKGAELTLTHLPQLSRILSLDASVQHWISAASLLASSPLQYTRVANGFFVDYLGMPYVETNMDPFTWVLDIYGRRAAIPGDGTQQISLTHTVDVGRYLVKLLDVAQNGGEWDEWSIVVGEDISFIDILKIAERVRGGIKFQVTHDTIEMLESGRATVLPLPGEKEVDPSHMNGQAESTCALFSRLYLAGVLCMPKENRLSDRWREEIPLLGVEEFLVDAWKGRS
;
A
#
# COMPACT_ATOMS: atom_id res chain seq x y z
N MET A 1 20.31 32.59 -18.40
CA MET A 1 20.58 31.14 -18.34
C MET A 1 19.25 30.44 -18.44
N ALA A 2 19.10 29.42 -19.30
CA ALA A 2 17.87 28.62 -19.32
C ALA A 2 17.71 27.92 -17.97
N GLN A 3 16.51 27.90 -17.41
CA GLN A 3 16.27 27.11 -16.20
C GLN A 3 16.52 25.62 -16.50
N PRO A 4 17.13 24.87 -15.58
CA PRO A 4 17.31 23.43 -15.76
C PRO A 4 15.94 22.77 -16.00
N GLN A 5 15.87 21.80 -16.91
CA GLN A 5 14.62 21.10 -17.13
C GLN A 5 14.19 20.35 -15.88
N PRO A 6 12.88 20.32 -15.56
CA PRO A 6 12.40 19.63 -14.39
C PRO A 6 12.67 18.12 -14.48
N MET A 7 13.02 17.51 -13.35
CA MET A 7 13.19 16.06 -13.25
C MET A 7 11.83 15.38 -13.48
N VAL A 8 11.78 14.41 -14.40
CA VAL A 8 10.55 13.64 -14.64
C VAL A 8 10.46 12.48 -13.66
N VAL A 9 9.40 12.48 -12.84
CA VAL A 9 9.15 11.48 -11.81
C VAL A 9 7.88 10.71 -12.16
N ALA A 10 8.00 9.40 -12.38
CA ALA A 10 6.86 8.52 -12.62
C ALA A 10 6.41 7.85 -11.31
N VAL A 11 5.15 8.01 -10.93
CA VAL A 11 4.56 7.40 -9.74
C VAL A 11 3.60 6.28 -10.15
N ALA A 12 4.02 5.02 -9.98
CA ALA A 12 3.20 3.85 -10.25
C ALA A 12 2.28 3.58 -9.06
N GLY A 13 0.97 3.50 -9.27
CA GLY A 13 0.00 3.46 -8.18
C GLY A 13 -0.31 4.83 -7.57
N GLY A 14 0.02 5.92 -8.28
CA GLY A 14 -0.20 7.31 -7.84
C GLY A 14 -1.67 7.74 -7.66
N THR A 15 -2.64 6.84 -7.89
CA THR A 15 -4.06 7.07 -7.61
C THR A 15 -4.50 6.49 -6.26
N GLY A 16 -3.73 5.56 -5.67
CA GLY A 16 -3.99 5.00 -4.34
C GLY A 16 -3.54 5.95 -3.22
N GLY A 17 -3.95 5.69 -1.97
CA GLY A 17 -3.79 6.65 -0.87
C GLY A 17 -2.39 7.25 -0.70
N VAL A 18 -1.37 6.42 -0.49
CA VAL A 18 0.03 6.87 -0.35
C VAL A 18 0.53 7.55 -1.64
N GLY A 19 0.30 6.91 -2.79
CA GLY A 19 0.74 7.41 -4.09
C GLY A 19 0.17 8.76 -4.45
N LYS A 20 -1.12 8.98 -4.16
CA LYS A 20 -1.83 10.24 -4.41
C LYS A 20 -1.30 11.35 -3.51
N THR A 21 -1.04 11.07 -2.23
CA THR A 21 -0.40 12.03 -1.34
C THR A 21 1.01 12.41 -1.83
N ILE A 22 1.81 11.45 -2.29
CA ILE A 22 3.15 11.72 -2.87
C ILE A 22 3.02 12.58 -4.13
N VAL A 23 2.11 12.24 -5.04
CA VAL A 23 1.83 13.03 -6.26
C VAL A 23 1.45 14.47 -5.90
N GLN A 24 0.59 14.67 -4.90
CA GLN A 24 0.20 16.01 -4.42
C GLN A 24 1.40 16.78 -3.87
N GLN A 25 2.27 16.16 -3.08
CA GLN A 25 3.49 16.84 -2.58
C GLN A 25 4.46 17.20 -3.70
N LEU A 26 4.66 16.32 -4.69
CA LEU A 26 5.49 16.62 -5.86
C LEU A 26 4.89 17.75 -6.71
N GLN A 27 3.56 17.81 -6.82
CA GLN A 27 2.83 18.86 -7.54
C GLN A 27 2.94 20.24 -6.90
N LEU A 28 3.38 20.35 -5.63
CA LEU A 28 3.69 21.65 -5.00
C LEU A 28 5.02 22.23 -5.52
N HIS A 29 5.81 21.45 -6.25
CA HIS A 29 7.17 21.78 -6.67
C HIS A 29 7.38 21.58 -8.19
N ARG A 30 6.42 22.06 -9.00
CA ARG A 30 6.40 21.85 -10.47
C ARG A 30 7.52 22.54 -11.21
N GLU A 31 8.12 23.56 -10.60
CA GLU A 31 9.32 24.21 -11.07
C GLU A 31 10.54 23.27 -11.06
N ARG A 32 10.49 22.20 -10.25
CA ARG A 32 11.55 21.19 -10.11
C ARG A 32 11.18 19.82 -10.67
N PHE A 33 9.91 19.43 -10.54
CA PHE A 33 9.45 18.09 -10.91
C PHE A 33 8.32 18.12 -11.93
N LYS A 34 8.46 17.29 -12.97
CA LYS A 34 7.36 16.91 -13.86
C LYS A 34 6.84 15.54 -13.42
N VAL A 35 5.60 15.50 -12.94
CA VAL A 35 5.00 14.26 -12.41
C VAL A 35 4.21 13.54 -13.50
N ILE A 36 4.43 12.22 -13.61
CA ILE A 36 3.64 11.30 -14.43
C ILE A 36 3.06 10.23 -13.50
N VAL A 37 1.76 9.97 -13.59
CA VAL A 37 1.11 8.89 -12.84
C VAL A 37 0.92 7.70 -13.76
N LEU A 38 1.48 6.55 -13.39
CA LEU A 38 1.31 5.30 -14.13
C LEU A 38 0.11 4.53 -13.55
N THR A 39 -1.01 4.57 -14.27
CA THR A 39 -2.24 3.87 -13.90
C THR A 39 -2.26 2.47 -14.50
N ARG A 40 -2.99 1.52 -13.90
CA ARG A 40 -3.08 0.14 -14.44
C ARG A 40 -4.00 0.07 -15.64
N SER A 41 -3.69 -0.79 -16.60
CA SER A 41 -4.55 -1.03 -17.77
C SER A 41 -5.89 -1.70 -17.43
N VAL A 42 -6.94 -1.22 -18.09
CA VAL A 42 -8.36 -1.64 -17.95
C VAL A 42 -8.57 -3.12 -18.29
N SER A 43 -7.87 -3.62 -19.31
CA SER A 43 -7.91 -5.03 -19.69
C SER A 43 -7.45 -5.95 -18.55
N GLY A 44 -6.45 -5.52 -17.76
CA GLY A 44 -6.00 -6.27 -16.59
C GLY A 44 -7.01 -6.23 -15.43
N MET A 45 -7.66 -5.08 -15.20
CA MET A 45 -8.71 -4.95 -14.19
C MET A 45 -9.92 -5.84 -14.53
N MET A 46 -10.36 -5.85 -15.79
CA MET A 46 -11.50 -6.65 -16.24
C MET A 46 -11.21 -8.16 -16.08
N LEU A 47 -9.99 -8.61 -16.41
CA LEU A 47 -9.58 -10.01 -16.18
C LEU A 47 -9.57 -10.37 -14.69
N ASP A 48 -9.14 -9.46 -13.81
CA ASP A 48 -9.13 -9.69 -12.36
C ASP A 48 -10.55 -9.70 -11.77
N ILE A 49 -11.47 -8.87 -12.28
CA ILE A 49 -12.89 -8.90 -11.94
C ILE A 49 -13.48 -10.24 -12.35
N LEU A 50 -13.28 -10.65 -13.61
CA LEU A 50 -13.79 -11.92 -14.14
C LEU A 50 -13.22 -13.11 -13.36
N GLY A 51 -11.93 -13.11 -13.03
CA GLY A 51 -11.28 -14.15 -12.23
C GLY A 51 -11.81 -14.22 -10.78
N THR A 52 -12.09 -13.06 -10.17
CA THR A 52 -12.64 -13.01 -8.79
C THR A 52 -14.10 -13.45 -8.76
N VAL A 53 -14.91 -13.07 -9.75
CA VAL A 53 -16.29 -13.55 -9.90
C VAL A 53 -16.31 -15.06 -10.17
N TRP A 54 -15.38 -15.56 -10.98
CA TRP A 54 -15.22 -16.99 -11.27
C TRP A 54 -14.93 -17.82 -10.02
N SER A 55 -13.94 -17.40 -9.22
CA SER A 55 -13.55 -18.12 -7.99
C SER A 55 -14.65 -18.09 -6.92
N SER A 56 -15.42 -17.01 -6.85
CA SER A 56 -16.53 -16.83 -5.90
C SER A 56 -17.77 -17.67 -6.26
N SER A 57 -17.87 -18.15 -7.50
CA SER A 57 -19.03 -18.88 -8.01
C SER A 57 -18.98 -20.40 -7.74
N GLY A 58 -17.96 -20.90 -7.04
CA GLY A 58 -17.80 -22.33 -6.73
C GLY A 58 -17.57 -23.19 -7.98
N CYS A 59 -17.00 -22.62 -9.04
CA CYS A 59 -16.79 -23.32 -10.30
C CYS A 59 -15.70 -24.40 -10.14
N LEU A 60 -16.01 -25.66 -10.50
CA LEU A 60 -15.10 -26.81 -10.40
C LEU A 60 -13.96 -26.80 -11.43
N TYR A 61 -13.88 -25.78 -12.29
CA TYR A 61 -12.88 -25.68 -13.35
C TYR A 61 -11.93 -24.49 -13.12
N PRO A 62 -10.61 -24.71 -13.24
CA PRO A 62 -9.60 -23.70 -12.88
C PRO A 62 -9.45 -22.56 -13.89
N SER A 63 -10.02 -22.66 -15.11
CA SER A 63 -9.99 -21.61 -16.14
C SER A 63 -11.09 -21.77 -17.19
N LEU A 64 -11.38 -20.70 -17.95
CA LEU A 64 -12.30 -20.70 -19.10
C LEU A 64 -11.85 -21.67 -20.21
N GLU A 65 -10.55 -21.81 -20.44
CA GLU A 65 -9.98 -22.75 -21.41
C GLU A 65 -10.14 -24.22 -20.98
N SER A 66 -10.10 -24.50 -19.68
CA SER A 66 -10.33 -25.85 -19.14
C SER A 66 -11.78 -26.30 -19.31
N LEU A 67 -12.73 -25.36 -19.37
CA LEU A 67 -14.16 -25.63 -19.56
C LEU A 67 -14.51 -25.85 -21.03
N ALA A 68 -13.87 -25.11 -21.95
CA ALA A 68 -14.07 -25.24 -23.39
C ALA A 68 -13.61 -26.61 -23.94
N ASN A 69 -12.71 -27.30 -23.23
CA ASN A 69 -12.13 -28.58 -23.64
C ASN A 69 -12.84 -29.83 -23.06
N THR A 70 -13.87 -29.67 -22.23
CA THR A 70 -14.65 -30.81 -21.72
C THR A 70 -15.80 -31.17 -22.65
N SER A 71 -15.52 -32.02 -23.65
CA SER A 71 -16.54 -32.71 -24.42
C SER A 71 -17.06 -33.93 -23.65
N GLY A 72 -18.07 -33.74 -22.80
CA GLY A 72 -18.72 -34.86 -22.11
C GLY A 72 -19.59 -34.40 -20.95
N GLY A 73 -20.91 -34.47 -21.12
CA GLY A 73 -21.89 -33.98 -20.16
C GLY A 73 -21.70 -34.54 -18.75
N GLY A 74 -21.43 -33.63 -17.80
CA GLY A 74 -21.56 -33.84 -16.37
C GLY A 74 -22.31 -32.65 -15.77
N SER A 75 -23.33 -32.91 -14.95
CA SER A 75 -24.17 -31.86 -14.36
C SER A 75 -23.38 -30.97 -13.40
N VAL A 76 -23.44 -29.66 -13.60
CA VAL A 76 -22.86 -28.66 -12.69
C VAL A 76 -24.03 -27.82 -12.15
N PHE A 77 -24.34 -28.04 -10.87
CA PHE A 77 -25.43 -27.47 -10.06
C PHE A 77 -26.87 -28.02 -10.26
N SER A 78 -27.43 -28.53 -9.15
CA SER A 78 -28.85 -28.83 -9.00
C SER A 78 -29.62 -27.56 -8.64
N ARG A 79 -30.63 -27.24 -9.46
CA ARG A 79 -31.71 -26.23 -9.38
C ARG A 79 -31.57 -24.96 -10.23
N SER A 80 -31.42 -25.15 -11.54
CA SER A 80 -32.25 -24.47 -12.57
C SER A 80 -31.94 -25.09 -13.93
N SER A 81 -32.96 -25.52 -14.67
CA SER A 81 -32.86 -26.23 -15.95
C SER A 81 -32.59 -25.29 -17.13
N LEU A 82 -31.39 -24.71 -17.22
CA LEU A 82 -30.95 -24.00 -18.41
C LEU A 82 -29.78 -24.74 -19.09
N PRO A 83 -29.81 -24.92 -20.43
CA PRO A 83 -28.69 -25.47 -21.18
C PRO A 83 -27.41 -24.63 -21.01
N VAL A 84 -26.24 -25.28 -21.01
CA VAL A 84 -24.92 -24.63 -20.87
C VAL A 84 -24.72 -23.53 -21.91
N ASP A 85 -25.16 -23.74 -23.14
CA ASP A 85 -25.05 -22.75 -24.22
C ASP A 85 -25.93 -21.51 -23.99
N ALA A 86 -27.07 -21.68 -23.31
CA ALA A 86 -27.93 -20.56 -22.93
C ALA A 86 -27.32 -19.73 -21.81
N ILE A 87 -26.62 -20.37 -20.87
CA ILE A 87 -25.84 -19.70 -19.82
C ILE A 87 -24.71 -18.90 -20.48
N LEU A 88 -23.90 -19.53 -21.34
CA LEU A 88 -22.81 -18.88 -22.05
C LEU A 88 -23.31 -17.71 -22.92
N ALA A 89 -24.45 -17.84 -23.59
CA ALA A 89 -25.07 -16.75 -24.35
C ALA A 89 -25.51 -15.60 -23.43
N THR A 90 -26.17 -15.87 -22.30
CA THR A 90 -26.53 -14.81 -21.33
C THR A 90 -25.31 -14.14 -20.71
N TRP A 91 -24.22 -14.87 -20.47
CA TRP A 91 -22.99 -14.32 -19.90
C TRP A 91 -22.21 -13.49 -20.92
N ALA A 92 -22.04 -13.97 -22.14
CA ALA A 92 -21.43 -13.18 -23.22
C ALA A 92 -22.24 -11.91 -23.50
N GLN A 93 -23.57 -12.01 -23.47
CA GLN A 93 -24.46 -10.87 -23.66
C GLN A 93 -24.41 -9.90 -22.47
N GLN A 94 -24.28 -10.39 -21.23
CA GLN A 94 -24.09 -9.54 -20.03
C GLN A 94 -22.72 -8.86 -20.01
N VAL A 95 -21.66 -9.55 -20.45
CA VAL A 95 -20.31 -8.97 -20.60
C VAL A 95 -20.30 -7.90 -21.69
N GLU A 96 -20.95 -8.14 -22.83
CA GLU A 96 -21.02 -7.14 -23.91
C GLU A 96 -21.94 -5.97 -23.53
N LEU A 97 -23.04 -6.21 -22.81
CA LEU A 97 -23.88 -5.16 -22.22
C LEU A 97 -23.14 -4.33 -21.16
N LEU A 98 -22.31 -4.96 -20.33
CA LEU A 98 -21.44 -4.26 -19.38
C LEU A 98 -20.39 -3.43 -20.11
N ARG A 99 -19.81 -3.97 -21.19
CA ARG A 99 -18.82 -3.30 -22.03
C ARG A 99 -19.42 -2.10 -22.76
N GLU A 100 -20.61 -2.24 -23.36
CA GLU A 100 -21.36 -1.17 -24.00
C GLU A 100 -21.86 -0.14 -22.99
N ALA A 101 -22.37 -0.55 -21.82
CA ALA A 101 -22.85 0.36 -20.80
C ALA A 101 -21.71 1.18 -20.18
N LEU A 102 -20.53 0.58 -20.00
CA LEU A 102 -19.32 1.30 -19.59
C LEU A 102 -18.83 2.25 -20.69
N ALA A 103 -18.84 1.83 -21.95
CA ALA A 103 -18.50 2.69 -23.10
C ALA A 103 -19.48 3.86 -23.27
N LEU A 104 -20.73 3.72 -22.79
CA LEU A 104 -21.77 4.75 -22.82
C LEU A 104 -21.87 5.56 -21.50
N GLY A 105 -20.98 5.32 -20.53
CA GLY A 105 -20.86 6.15 -19.32
C GLY A 105 -21.79 5.80 -18.15
N TYR A 106 -22.40 4.61 -18.13
CA TYR A 106 -23.22 4.14 -17.02
C TYR A 106 -22.37 3.64 -15.83
N SER A 107 -22.81 3.89 -14.60
CA SER A 107 -22.14 3.37 -13.39
C SER A 107 -22.44 1.87 -13.18
N LEU A 108 -21.45 1.08 -12.76
CA LEU A 108 -21.58 -0.36 -12.50
C LEU A 108 -22.80 -0.75 -11.63
N PRO A 109 -23.14 0.00 -10.56
CA PRO A 109 -24.33 -0.27 -9.75
C PRO A 109 -25.65 -0.14 -10.52
N LEU A 110 -25.68 0.68 -11.58
CA LEU A 110 -26.88 0.92 -12.40
C LEU A 110 -27.13 -0.20 -13.43
N VAL A 111 -26.06 -0.84 -13.92
CA VAL A 111 -26.11 -1.82 -15.03
C VAL A 111 -26.65 -3.18 -14.58
N ILE A 112 -26.54 -3.52 -13.28
CA ILE A 112 -26.89 -4.85 -12.74
C ILE A 112 -28.25 -4.84 -12.01
N SER A 113 -29.21 -4.06 -12.52
CA SER A 113 -30.62 -4.14 -12.16
C SER A 113 -31.40 -4.91 -13.23
N THR A 114 -31.10 -6.20 -13.42
CA THR A 114 -31.93 -7.06 -14.26
C THR A 114 -32.50 -8.24 -13.46
N GLY A 115 -33.70 -8.01 -12.92
CA GLY A 115 -34.81 -8.97 -12.99
C GLY A 115 -34.70 -10.35 -12.32
N ALA A 116 -33.61 -10.71 -11.64
CA ALA A 116 -33.52 -11.98 -10.94
C ALA A 116 -34.34 -11.95 -9.64
N LYS A 117 -35.64 -12.24 -9.74
CA LYS A 117 -36.45 -12.61 -8.57
C LYS A 117 -35.79 -13.83 -7.90
N GLN A 118 -35.36 -13.63 -6.66
CA GLN A 118 -34.97 -14.67 -5.69
C GLN A 118 -33.84 -15.62 -6.14
N GLY A 119 -32.66 -15.06 -6.41
CA GLY A 119 -31.40 -15.80 -6.37
C GLY A 119 -30.56 -15.38 -5.15
N SER A 120 -30.60 -16.19 -4.09
CA SER A 120 -29.72 -16.21 -2.90
C SER A 120 -29.01 -14.89 -2.51
N ARG A 121 -29.38 -14.30 -1.36
CA ARG A 121 -28.62 -13.20 -0.72
C ARG A 121 -27.12 -13.49 -0.59
N ALA A 122 -26.71 -14.77 -0.54
CA ALA A 122 -25.31 -15.15 -0.50
C ALA A 122 -24.58 -14.87 -1.83
N PHE A 123 -25.23 -15.04 -2.98
CA PHE A 123 -24.62 -14.70 -4.27
C PHE A 123 -24.43 -13.19 -4.42
N GLN A 124 -25.44 -12.40 -4.07
CA GLN A 124 -25.32 -10.93 -4.04
C GLN A 124 -24.26 -10.47 -3.03
N SER A 125 -24.15 -11.10 -1.86
CA SER A 125 -23.12 -10.79 -0.87
C SER A 125 -21.71 -11.13 -1.38
N SER A 126 -21.50 -12.32 -1.94
CA SER A 126 -20.22 -12.72 -2.53
C SER A 126 -19.83 -11.87 -3.75
N PHE A 127 -20.80 -11.49 -4.57
CA PHE A 127 -20.58 -10.62 -5.72
C PHE A 127 -20.23 -9.19 -5.29
N ASN A 128 -20.96 -8.62 -4.31
CA ASN A 128 -20.64 -7.32 -3.74
C ASN A 128 -19.28 -7.32 -3.04
N SER A 129 -18.92 -8.41 -2.35
CA SER A 129 -17.60 -8.60 -1.74
C SER A 129 -16.49 -8.71 -2.78
N ALA A 130 -16.72 -9.40 -3.91
CA ALA A 130 -15.78 -9.45 -5.03
C ALA A 130 -15.57 -8.08 -5.67
N ILE A 131 -16.65 -7.32 -5.88
CA ILE A 131 -16.63 -5.96 -6.38
C ILE A 131 -15.95 -5.01 -5.37
N TYR A 132 -16.20 -5.18 -4.07
CA TYR A 132 -15.52 -4.43 -3.01
C TYR A 132 -14.02 -4.76 -2.93
N SER A 133 -13.63 -6.02 -3.14
CA SER A 133 -12.23 -6.45 -3.23
C SER A 133 -11.52 -5.88 -4.45
N VAL A 134 -12.27 -5.62 -5.52
CA VAL A 134 -11.79 -4.91 -6.71
C VAL A 134 -11.66 -3.42 -6.39
N TYR A 135 -12.68 -2.78 -5.80
CA TYR A 135 -12.61 -1.37 -5.37
C TYR A 135 -11.46 -1.11 -4.39
N SER A 136 -11.27 -1.95 -3.37
CA SER A 136 -10.15 -1.82 -2.42
C SER A 136 -8.78 -2.08 -3.05
N ARG A 137 -8.74 -2.70 -4.24
CA ARG A 137 -7.51 -2.95 -4.99
C ARG A 137 -7.25 -1.91 -6.08
N TYR A 138 -8.27 -1.14 -6.49
CA TYR A 138 -8.22 -0.28 -7.68
C TYR A 138 -8.68 1.17 -7.47
N GLY A 139 -9.21 1.53 -6.31
CA GLY A 139 -9.81 2.85 -6.09
C GLY A 139 -11.28 2.94 -6.55
N SER A 140 -11.91 4.09 -6.32
CA SER A 140 -13.34 4.35 -6.57
C SER A 140 -13.73 4.28 -8.07
N THR A 141 -15.03 4.11 -8.38
CA THR A 141 -15.57 4.11 -9.76
C THR A 141 -15.22 5.34 -10.59
N ASP A 142 -14.86 6.46 -9.96
CA ASP A 142 -14.45 7.67 -10.66
C ASP A 142 -13.12 7.49 -11.42
N ASP A 143 -12.27 6.57 -10.98
CA ASP A 143 -11.02 6.19 -11.67
C ASP A 143 -11.27 5.37 -12.95
N ILE A 144 -12.43 4.70 -13.06
CA ILE A 144 -12.82 3.85 -14.20
C ILE A 144 -13.55 4.66 -15.30
N ARG A 145 -14.17 5.78 -14.96
CA ARG A 145 -15.14 6.49 -15.81
C ARG A 145 -14.58 7.16 -17.07
N GLN A 146 -13.27 7.21 -17.24
CA GLN A 146 -12.68 8.37 -17.89
C GLN A 146 -11.44 7.99 -18.73
N GLU A 147 -11.67 7.15 -19.74
CA GLU A 147 -10.66 6.46 -20.56
C GLU A 147 -10.62 6.97 -22.01
N GLN A 148 -9.50 7.61 -22.38
CA GLN A 148 -8.80 7.59 -23.69
C GLN A 148 -7.82 8.79 -23.71
N SER A 149 -6.54 8.51 -24.04
CA SER A 149 -5.39 9.45 -24.11
C SER A 149 -4.77 9.90 -22.77
N PRO A 150 -3.46 10.26 -22.75
CA PRO A 150 -2.81 10.80 -21.55
C PRO A 150 -3.59 11.99 -21.03
N ARG A 151 -4.09 11.88 -19.80
CA ARG A 151 -4.86 12.94 -19.16
C ARG A 151 -3.91 13.84 -18.41
N ILE A 152 -3.88 15.10 -18.83
CA ILE A 152 -3.23 16.16 -18.07
C ILE A 152 -4.30 16.71 -17.12
N ASN A 153 -4.12 16.53 -15.81
CA ASN A 153 -5.01 17.15 -14.85
C ASN A 153 -4.77 18.68 -14.78
N GLU A 154 -5.59 19.42 -14.02
CA GLU A 154 -5.41 20.86 -13.78
C GLU A 154 -4.04 21.23 -13.20
N HIS A 155 -3.30 20.23 -12.72
CA HIS A 155 -1.98 20.36 -12.16
C HIS A 155 -0.84 20.06 -13.14
N GLY A 156 -1.14 19.79 -14.41
CA GLY A 156 -0.13 19.46 -15.41
C GLY A 156 0.40 18.03 -15.30
N THR A 157 -0.18 17.19 -14.45
CA THR A 157 0.23 15.79 -14.25
C THR A 157 -0.40 14.91 -15.31
N GLU A 158 0.45 14.15 -16.01
CA GLU A 158 0.04 13.20 -17.02
C GLU A 158 -0.31 11.86 -16.38
N HIS A 159 -1.54 11.39 -16.57
CA HIS A 159 -1.95 10.03 -16.21
C HIS A 159 -1.83 9.14 -17.43
N ILE A 160 -0.95 8.14 -17.35
CA ILE A 160 -0.61 7.25 -18.46
C ILE A 160 -0.89 5.81 -18.06
N GLN A 161 -1.60 5.11 -18.94
CA GLN A 161 -1.91 3.71 -18.75
C GLN A 161 -0.67 2.84 -18.94
N ALA A 162 -0.39 1.99 -17.97
CA ALA A 162 0.72 1.07 -17.91
C ALA A 162 0.20 -0.37 -17.74
N ASP A 163 0.79 -1.30 -18.50
CA ASP A 163 0.53 -2.72 -18.37
C ASP A 163 1.72 -3.38 -17.68
N TYR A 164 1.50 -3.82 -16.44
CA TYR A 164 2.53 -4.41 -15.58
C TYR A 164 2.69 -5.92 -15.76
N SER A 165 2.07 -6.51 -16.79
CA SER A 165 2.23 -7.93 -17.10
C SER A 165 3.62 -8.24 -17.64
N THR A 166 4.06 -9.47 -17.43
CA THR A 166 5.38 -9.96 -17.86
C THR A 166 5.56 -9.85 -19.38
N ALA A 167 4.47 -9.94 -20.15
CA ALA A 167 4.47 -9.78 -21.61
C ALA A 167 4.69 -8.34 -22.08
N LYS A 168 4.58 -7.33 -21.20
CA LYS A 168 4.63 -5.90 -21.54
C LYS A 168 5.79 -5.14 -20.91
N ILE A 169 6.79 -5.84 -20.39
CA ILE A 169 8.02 -5.24 -19.84
C ILE A 169 8.70 -4.30 -20.85
N ASP A 170 8.82 -4.69 -22.13
CA ASP A 170 9.43 -3.82 -23.16
C ASP A 170 8.55 -2.60 -23.48
N GLY A 171 7.23 -2.74 -23.43
CA GLY A 171 6.31 -1.61 -23.58
C GLY A 171 6.39 -0.62 -22.41
N LEU A 172 6.59 -1.12 -21.18
CA LEU A 172 6.86 -0.28 -20.02
C LEU A 172 8.21 0.44 -20.15
N ARG A 173 9.26 -0.25 -20.61
CA ARG A 173 10.55 0.38 -20.92
C ARG A 173 10.35 1.54 -21.90
N ASP A 174 9.66 1.30 -23.02
CA ASP A 174 9.43 2.32 -24.05
C ASP A 174 8.65 3.51 -23.51
N LEU A 175 7.66 3.28 -22.63
CA LEU A 175 6.94 4.33 -21.93
C LEU A 175 7.90 5.18 -21.08
N LEU A 176 8.73 4.55 -20.25
CA LEU A 176 9.68 5.24 -19.38
C LEU A 176 10.70 6.06 -20.19
N VAL A 177 11.25 5.49 -21.26
CA VAL A 177 12.22 6.15 -22.15
C VAL A 177 11.59 7.31 -22.92
N SER A 178 10.44 7.09 -23.56
CA SER A 178 9.77 8.13 -24.36
C SER A 178 9.36 9.37 -23.56
N HIS A 179 9.02 9.19 -22.29
CA HIS A 179 8.69 10.28 -21.38
C HIS A 179 9.90 10.84 -20.63
N ARG A 180 11.10 10.33 -20.92
CA ARG A 180 12.37 10.71 -20.27
C ARG A 180 12.29 10.61 -18.74
N VAL A 181 11.64 9.56 -18.23
CA VAL A 181 11.49 9.33 -16.80
C VAL A 181 12.87 9.15 -16.17
N ASN A 182 13.20 10.02 -15.22
CA ASN A 182 14.47 9.95 -14.49
C ASN A 182 14.35 9.14 -13.19
N THR A 183 13.22 9.28 -12.50
CA THR A 183 12.96 8.58 -11.24
C THR A 183 11.62 7.86 -11.30
N VAL A 184 11.58 6.62 -10.80
CA VAL A 184 10.33 5.87 -10.60
C VAL A 184 10.07 5.70 -9.11
N ILE A 185 8.85 6.03 -8.67
CA ILE A 185 8.35 5.75 -7.33
C ILE A 185 7.21 4.76 -7.46
N SER A 186 7.37 3.56 -6.91
CA SER A 186 6.32 2.54 -6.87
C SER A 186 5.55 2.66 -5.57
N THR A 187 4.24 2.87 -5.67
CA THR A 187 3.27 2.74 -4.57
C THR A 187 2.21 1.69 -4.91
N ILE A 188 2.58 0.71 -5.75
CA ILE A 188 1.74 -0.45 -6.04
C ILE A 188 1.59 -1.26 -4.75
N THR A 189 0.35 -1.54 -4.34
CA THR A 189 0.10 -2.44 -3.19
C THR A 189 0.83 -3.76 -3.40
N ILE A 190 1.56 -4.25 -2.40
CA ILE A 190 2.32 -5.49 -2.50
C ILE A 190 1.58 -6.62 -1.79
N ASN A 191 1.24 -7.65 -2.55
CA ASN A 191 0.71 -8.92 -2.06
C ASN A 191 0.98 -10.03 -3.10
N GLU A 192 0.51 -11.24 -2.84
CA GLU A 192 0.68 -12.40 -3.73
C GLU A 192 0.23 -12.15 -5.18
N LYS A 193 -0.77 -11.29 -5.40
CA LYS A 193 -1.36 -11.03 -6.72
C LYS A 193 -0.72 -9.87 -7.48
N THR A 194 -0.03 -8.98 -6.78
CA THR A 194 0.39 -7.67 -7.30
C THR A 194 1.90 -7.44 -7.19
N SER A 195 2.60 -8.25 -6.39
CA SER A 195 4.06 -8.21 -6.26
C SER A 195 4.78 -8.40 -7.60
N GLU A 196 4.25 -9.24 -8.50
CA GLU A 196 4.83 -9.44 -9.84
C GLU A 196 4.81 -8.15 -10.68
N ALA A 197 3.78 -7.31 -10.51
CA ALA A 197 3.69 -6.02 -11.21
C ALA A 197 4.86 -5.09 -10.84
N GLN A 198 5.21 -5.02 -9.55
CA GLN A 198 6.39 -4.26 -9.11
C GLN A 198 7.68 -4.87 -9.66
N MET A 199 7.83 -6.19 -9.63
CA MET A 199 9.01 -6.86 -10.20
C MET A 199 9.17 -6.56 -11.70
N ASN A 200 8.07 -6.55 -12.45
CA ASN A 200 8.07 -6.20 -13.86
C ASN A 200 8.38 -4.73 -14.12
N LEU A 201 7.89 -3.82 -13.26
CA LEU A 201 8.25 -2.41 -13.30
C LEU A 201 9.75 -2.19 -13.05
N ILE A 202 10.34 -2.89 -12.07
CA ILE A 202 11.78 -2.84 -11.80
C ILE A 202 12.57 -3.33 -13.03
N ARG A 203 12.18 -4.47 -13.62
CA ARG A 203 12.82 -4.99 -14.84
C ARG A 203 12.73 -4.02 -16.01
N ALA A 204 11.59 -3.35 -16.18
CA ALA A 204 11.41 -2.33 -17.21
C ALA A 204 12.28 -1.10 -16.94
N ALA A 205 12.40 -0.66 -15.68
CA ALA A 205 13.24 0.45 -15.28
C ALA A 205 14.73 0.17 -15.52
N ILE A 206 15.20 -1.05 -15.22
CA ILE A 206 16.58 -1.49 -15.51
C ILE A 206 16.84 -1.42 -17.01
N LYS A 207 15.97 -2.02 -17.83
CA LYS A 207 16.07 -1.93 -19.30
C LYS A 207 16.04 -0.49 -19.81
N ALA A 208 15.26 0.39 -19.18
CA ALA A 208 15.16 1.79 -19.56
C ALA A 208 16.45 2.56 -19.21
N ASN A 209 17.10 2.26 -18.08
CA ASN A 209 18.41 2.82 -17.74
C ASN A 209 19.52 2.35 -18.70
N GLU A 210 19.48 1.09 -19.13
CA GLU A 210 20.45 0.51 -20.08
C GLU A 210 20.24 0.96 -21.53
N SER A 211 19.11 1.62 -21.83
CA SER A 211 18.79 2.09 -23.19
C SER A 211 19.61 3.33 -23.56
N GLU A 212 19.99 3.46 -24.83
CA GLU A 212 20.80 4.59 -25.34
C GLU A 212 20.16 5.96 -25.07
N ASP A 213 18.84 6.06 -25.23
CA ASP A 213 18.04 7.27 -24.95
C ASP A 213 17.54 7.35 -23.49
N GLY A 214 17.94 6.38 -22.66
CA GLY A 214 17.53 6.23 -21.27
C GLY A 214 18.13 7.27 -20.34
N VAL A 215 17.31 7.85 -19.46
CA VAL A 215 17.75 8.79 -18.42
C VAL A 215 17.33 8.38 -17.01
N LEU A 216 16.72 7.20 -16.87
CA LEU A 216 16.27 6.67 -15.59
C LEU A 216 17.50 6.35 -14.73
N GLN A 217 17.57 6.88 -13.52
CA GLN A 217 18.69 6.68 -12.60
C GLN A 217 18.22 6.16 -11.24
N TRP A 218 17.01 6.54 -10.83
CA TRP A 218 16.55 6.37 -9.46
C TRP A 218 15.27 5.54 -9.37
N PHE A 219 15.18 4.70 -8.34
CA PHE A 219 13.99 3.88 -8.08
C PHE A 219 13.65 3.84 -6.59
N ILE A 220 12.37 3.99 -6.25
CA ILE A 220 11.83 3.78 -4.91
C ILE A 220 10.80 2.64 -4.98
N PRO A 221 11.05 1.45 -4.40
CA PRO A 221 10.08 0.38 -4.38
C PRO A 221 8.95 0.64 -3.37
N SER A 222 7.83 -0.04 -3.58
CA SER A 222 6.66 0.04 -2.70
C SER A 222 6.92 -0.77 -1.43
N GLU A 223 7.42 -0.10 -0.40
CA GLU A 223 7.63 -0.66 0.94
C GLU A 223 6.87 0.11 2.02
N PHE A 224 6.96 1.46 2.04
CA PHE A 224 6.15 2.40 2.84
C PHE A 224 5.58 1.85 4.16
N GLY A 225 6.46 1.25 4.96
CA GLY A 225 6.07 0.45 6.12
C GLY A 225 7.23 0.31 7.09
N TYR A 226 7.65 -0.94 7.34
CA TYR A 226 8.68 -1.25 8.31
C TYR A 226 9.94 -1.86 7.70
N VAL A 227 11.07 -1.63 8.38
CA VAL A 227 12.36 -2.23 8.04
C VAL A 227 12.31 -3.74 8.32
N ASN A 228 12.50 -4.56 7.29
CA ASN A 228 12.65 -6.00 7.45
C ASN A 228 13.96 -6.32 8.23
N VAL A 229 13.99 -7.43 8.96
CA VAL A 229 15.09 -7.68 9.92
C VAL A 229 16.45 -7.99 9.31
N LYS A 230 16.54 -8.45 8.06
CA LYS A 230 17.86 -8.80 7.46
C LYS A 230 18.73 -7.56 7.45
N ASP A 231 18.06 -6.45 7.16
CA ASP A 231 18.65 -5.15 6.96
C ASP A 231 18.71 -4.34 8.25
N ARG A 232 17.98 -4.73 9.31
CA ARG A 232 18.15 -4.13 10.66
C ARG A 232 19.56 -4.38 11.22
N VAL A 233 20.08 -5.59 11.01
CA VAL A 233 21.46 -5.93 11.43
C VAL A 233 22.46 -5.10 10.62
N ASP A 234 22.23 -4.93 9.31
CA ASP A 234 23.11 -4.13 8.45
C ASP A 234 23.05 -2.63 8.78
N ILE A 235 21.87 -2.04 9.04
CA ILE A 235 21.73 -0.63 9.47
C ILE A 235 22.45 -0.38 10.79
N THR A 236 22.31 -1.28 11.77
CA THR A 236 22.98 -1.14 13.08
C THR A 236 24.49 -1.41 13.04
N SER A 237 25.00 -2.01 11.95
CA SER A 237 26.41 -2.39 11.81
C SER A 237 27.20 -1.51 10.84
N GLN A 238 26.57 -0.54 10.17
CA GLN A 238 27.30 0.45 9.35
C GLN A 238 28.10 1.41 10.24
N PRO A 239 29.45 1.49 10.11
CA PRO A 239 30.25 2.40 10.89
C PRO A 239 30.07 3.83 10.35
N THR A 240 29.59 4.72 11.22
CA THR A 240 29.57 6.17 10.96
C THR A 240 30.98 6.65 10.61
N SER A 241 31.12 7.38 9.50
CA SER A 241 32.41 7.83 9.00
C SER A 241 33.11 8.81 9.96
N ARG A 242 34.23 8.32 10.53
CA ARG A 242 35.51 9.01 10.82
C ARG A 242 35.48 10.34 11.58
N THR A 243 35.84 10.25 12.87
CA THR A 243 37.00 10.98 13.42
C THR A 243 37.86 10.03 14.25
N GLN A 244 39.16 9.98 13.94
CA GLN A 244 40.20 9.27 14.70
C GLN A 244 40.53 10.00 16.00
N ARG A 245 40.92 9.20 17.02
CA ARG A 245 41.32 9.48 18.43
C ARG A 245 40.18 9.13 19.39
N ASP A 246 40.23 8.08 20.21
CA ASP A 246 41.37 7.51 20.93
C ASP A 246 41.31 5.97 21.05
N HIS A 247 42.49 5.34 20.93
CA HIS A 247 42.76 3.99 21.40
C HIS A 247 42.96 4.06 22.91
N GLU A 248 42.04 3.49 23.71
CA GLU A 248 42.29 2.78 24.99
C GLU A 248 40.97 2.61 25.74
N GLU A 249 40.11 1.69 25.29
CA GLU A 249 39.14 1.00 26.16
C GLU A 249 38.71 -0.33 25.53
N ALA A 250 39.70 -1.06 24.99
CA ALA A 250 39.54 -2.45 24.58
C ALA A 250 39.67 -3.35 25.82
N LYS A 251 38.61 -3.45 26.63
CA LYS A 251 38.38 -4.55 27.59
C LYS A 251 36.95 -4.49 28.13
N GLY A 252 36.00 -5.02 27.35
CA GLY A 252 34.64 -5.27 27.84
C GLY A 252 33.55 -5.19 26.79
N ALA A 253 33.59 -6.02 25.75
CA ALA A 253 32.43 -6.30 24.90
C ALA A 253 32.73 -7.49 23.96
N GLU A 254 32.84 -8.68 24.52
CA GLU A 254 32.65 -9.91 23.75
C GLU A 254 31.13 -10.10 23.56
N LEU A 255 30.57 -9.34 22.60
CA LEU A 255 29.17 -9.42 22.21
C LEU A 255 29.01 -10.54 21.18
N THR A 256 28.49 -11.65 21.68
CA THR A 256 28.23 -12.90 21.00
C THR A 256 27.16 -12.78 19.91
N LEU A 257 27.55 -13.11 18.67
CA LEU A 257 26.81 -13.81 17.61
C LEU A 257 25.37 -14.30 17.94
N THR A 258 24.39 -13.40 18.08
CA THR A 258 22.97 -13.73 18.39
C THR A 258 21.95 -13.17 17.38
N HIS A 259 22.35 -12.80 16.16
CA HIS A 259 21.48 -12.04 15.25
C HIS A 259 20.73 -12.81 14.14
N LEU A 260 20.94 -14.12 13.97
CA LEU A 260 20.15 -14.97 13.05
C LEU A 260 18.69 -15.31 13.46
N PRO A 261 18.24 -15.26 14.74
CA PRO A 261 16.87 -15.65 15.13
C PRO A 261 15.75 -14.65 14.78
N GLN A 262 16.07 -13.43 14.35
CA GLN A 262 15.05 -12.38 14.20
C GLN A 262 14.39 -12.38 12.81
N LEU A 263 15.09 -12.83 11.76
CA LEU A 263 14.55 -12.82 10.39
C LEU A 263 13.49 -13.91 10.17
N SER A 264 13.79 -15.11 10.65
CA SER A 264 12.84 -16.23 10.68
C SER A 264 11.60 -15.84 11.48
N ARG A 265 11.76 -15.01 12.52
CA ARG A 265 10.65 -14.50 13.32
C ARG A 265 9.77 -13.51 12.56
N ILE A 266 10.28 -12.68 11.64
CA ILE A 266 9.42 -11.79 10.83
C ILE A 266 8.80 -12.52 9.64
N LEU A 267 9.54 -13.35 8.91
CA LEU A 267 8.97 -14.12 7.80
C LEU A 267 7.87 -15.10 8.25
N SER A 268 7.96 -15.58 9.50
CA SER A 268 6.89 -16.37 10.13
C SER A 268 5.70 -15.53 10.62
N LEU A 269 5.85 -14.20 10.68
CA LEU A 269 4.75 -13.27 10.96
C LEU A 269 4.08 -12.84 9.65
N ASP A 270 4.87 -12.36 8.68
CA ASP A 270 4.39 -11.81 7.42
C ASP A 270 5.15 -12.39 6.23
N ALA A 271 4.47 -13.25 5.46
CA ALA A 271 5.03 -13.85 4.25
C ALA A 271 5.23 -12.83 3.12
N SER A 272 4.51 -11.70 3.13
CA SER A 272 4.61 -10.68 2.08
C SER A 272 5.96 -9.97 2.07
N VAL A 273 6.69 -9.99 3.20
CA VAL A 273 8.07 -9.48 3.31
C VAL A 273 9.00 -10.14 2.29
N GLN A 274 8.73 -11.37 1.86
CA GLN A 274 9.50 -12.02 0.80
C GLN A 274 9.46 -11.25 -0.52
N HIS A 275 8.35 -10.57 -0.82
CA HIS A 275 8.24 -9.73 -2.02
C HIS A 275 9.11 -8.48 -1.93
N TRP A 276 9.21 -7.85 -0.75
CA TRP A 276 10.13 -6.72 -0.52
C TRP A 276 11.59 -7.15 -0.64
N ILE A 277 11.96 -8.29 -0.02
CA ILE A 277 13.31 -8.85 -0.14
C ILE A 277 13.66 -9.13 -1.61
N SER A 278 12.71 -9.66 -2.39
CA SER A 278 12.92 -9.97 -3.82
C SER A 278 13.12 -8.70 -4.65
N ALA A 279 12.34 -7.65 -4.38
CA ALA A 279 12.48 -6.36 -5.06
C ALA A 279 13.82 -5.69 -4.71
N ALA A 280 14.19 -5.64 -3.43
CA ALA A 280 15.47 -5.10 -2.97
C ALA A 280 16.65 -5.86 -3.57
N SER A 281 16.60 -7.20 -3.60
CA SER A 281 17.65 -8.02 -4.21
C SER A 281 17.82 -7.73 -5.70
N LEU A 282 16.71 -7.54 -6.43
CA LEU A 282 16.76 -7.20 -7.85
C LEU A 282 17.38 -5.81 -8.07
N LEU A 283 16.97 -4.81 -7.28
CA LEU A 283 17.51 -3.44 -7.36
C LEU A 283 19.00 -3.40 -6.99
N ALA A 284 19.41 -4.11 -5.94
CA ALA A 284 20.81 -4.23 -5.52
C ALA A 284 21.72 -4.85 -6.59
N SER A 285 21.18 -5.73 -7.43
CA SER A 285 21.90 -6.33 -8.56
C SER A 285 21.89 -5.49 -9.85
N SER A 286 21.30 -4.30 -9.80
CA SER A 286 21.07 -3.44 -10.96
C SER A 286 21.93 -2.17 -10.93
N PRO A 287 22.06 -1.44 -12.05
CA PRO A 287 22.75 -0.15 -12.10
C PRO A 287 21.95 1.02 -11.49
N LEU A 288 20.70 0.80 -11.08
CA LEU A 288 19.85 1.86 -10.54
C LEU A 288 20.28 2.24 -9.12
N GLN A 289 20.34 3.54 -8.85
CA GLN A 289 20.32 4.03 -7.48
C GLN A 289 18.91 3.82 -6.92
N TYR A 290 18.82 3.36 -5.67
CA TYR A 290 17.52 3.11 -5.06
C TYR A 290 17.56 3.36 -3.56
N THR A 291 16.38 3.64 -3.01
CA THR A 291 16.18 3.72 -1.56
C THR A 291 14.84 3.14 -1.19
N ARG A 292 14.77 2.53 -0.01
CA ARG A 292 13.61 1.82 0.53
C ARG A 292 13.05 2.65 1.67
N VAL A 293 11.78 3.01 1.55
CA VAL A 293 11.14 3.94 2.48
C VAL A 293 10.52 3.15 3.62
N ALA A 294 10.91 3.48 4.85
CA ALA A 294 10.29 2.96 6.06
C ALA A 294 9.75 4.13 6.89
N ASN A 295 8.49 4.03 7.30
CA ASN A 295 7.80 5.10 8.02
C ASN A 295 6.99 4.64 9.23
N GLY A 296 7.09 3.35 9.59
CA GLY A 296 6.28 2.76 10.63
C GLY A 296 4.82 2.65 10.20
N PHE A 297 3.92 3.25 10.98
CA PHE A 297 2.48 3.21 10.74
C PHE A 297 1.92 4.62 10.50
N PHE A 298 0.88 4.74 9.69
CA PHE A 298 0.32 6.05 9.35
C PHE A 298 -0.57 6.59 10.48
N VAL A 299 -0.32 7.82 10.90
CA VAL A 299 -1.14 8.50 11.93
C VAL A 299 -2.52 8.90 11.37
N ASP A 300 -2.65 9.02 10.05
CA ASP A 300 -3.88 9.36 9.31
C ASP A 300 -5.11 8.60 9.85
N TYR A 301 -4.98 7.29 10.10
CA TYR A 301 -6.07 6.44 10.59
C TYR A 301 -6.66 6.92 11.93
N LEU A 302 -5.84 7.51 12.80
CA LEU A 302 -6.28 8.01 14.10
C LEU A 302 -7.06 9.33 13.97
N GLY A 303 -6.96 10.03 12.84
CA GLY A 303 -7.70 11.28 12.58
C GLY A 303 -9.03 11.05 11.87
N MET A 304 -9.27 9.87 11.33
CA MET A 304 -10.47 9.57 10.56
C MET A 304 -11.73 9.51 11.45
N PRO A 305 -12.92 9.93 10.96
CA PRO A 305 -13.20 10.36 9.59
C PRO A 305 -13.03 11.87 9.36
N TYR A 306 -12.43 12.60 10.29
CA TYR A 306 -12.41 14.08 10.25
C TYR A 306 -11.14 14.67 9.65
N VAL A 307 -10.03 13.94 9.67
CA VAL A 307 -8.80 14.34 8.99
C VAL A 307 -8.98 14.27 7.47
N GLU A 308 -8.41 15.24 6.77
CA GLU A 308 -8.25 15.14 5.32
C GLU A 308 -7.09 14.18 5.00
N THR A 309 -7.40 13.09 4.30
CA THR A 309 -6.42 12.09 3.89
C THR A 309 -6.88 11.37 2.62
N ASN A 310 -5.93 10.86 1.85
CA ASN A 310 -6.21 9.99 0.70
C ASN A 310 -6.25 8.50 1.09
N MET A 311 -5.95 8.16 2.35
CA MET A 311 -5.90 6.77 2.80
C MET A 311 -7.30 6.16 2.90
N ASP A 312 -7.42 4.89 2.51
CA ASP A 312 -8.66 4.14 2.72
C ASP A 312 -8.90 3.89 4.21
N PRO A 313 -10.16 3.90 4.69
CA PRO A 313 -10.44 3.73 6.11
C PRO A 313 -9.96 2.38 6.66
N PHE A 314 -9.23 2.43 7.76
CA PHE A 314 -8.78 1.26 8.51
C PHE A 314 -8.74 1.57 9.99
N THR A 315 -9.11 0.60 10.83
CA THR A 315 -9.07 0.73 12.28
C THR A 315 -8.31 -0.45 12.87
N TRP A 316 -7.24 -0.12 13.61
CA TRP A 316 -6.47 -1.08 14.39
C TRP A 316 -6.09 -0.42 15.72
N VAL A 317 -6.29 -1.17 16.81
CA VAL A 317 -6.09 -0.76 18.22
C VAL A 317 -7.01 0.34 18.74
N LEU A 318 -7.24 1.43 18.01
CA LEU A 318 -8.01 2.59 18.49
C LEU A 318 -9.12 2.99 17.51
N ASP A 319 -10.36 2.92 17.99
CA ASP A 319 -11.52 3.57 17.39
C ASP A 319 -11.82 4.84 18.20
N ILE A 320 -11.21 5.96 17.80
CA ILE A 320 -11.37 7.26 18.48
C ILE A 320 -12.78 7.82 18.25
N TYR A 321 -13.43 7.46 17.14
CA TYR A 321 -14.79 7.87 16.81
C TYR A 321 -15.78 7.28 17.81
N GLY A 322 -15.81 5.95 17.93
CA GLY A 322 -16.66 5.17 18.82
C GLY A 322 -16.15 5.07 20.27
N ARG A 323 -14.98 5.66 20.57
CA ARG A 323 -14.32 5.64 21.88
C ARG A 323 -14.08 4.22 22.39
N ARG A 324 -13.51 3.37 21.53
CA ARG A 324 -13.14 1.99 21.85
C ARG A 324 -11.66 1.76 21.59
N ALA A 325 -11.06 0.85 22.34
CA ALA A 325 -9.69 0.41 22.13
C ALA A 325 -9.57 -1.10 22.31
N ALA A 326 -8.82 -1.74 21.41
CA ALA A 326 -8.44 -3.15 21.46
C ALA A 326 -6.91 -3.24 21.55
N ILE A 327 -6.40 -3.19 22.78
CA ILE A 327 -4.97 -3.02 23.07
C ILE A 327 -4.25 -4.38 22.98
N PRO A 328 -3.23 -4.53 22.11
CA PRO A 328 -2.41 -5.74 22.07
C PRO A 328 -1.50 -5.83 23.28
N GLY A 329 -1.60 -6.92 24.06
CA GLY A 329 -0.83 -7.08 25.28
C GLY A 329 -1.11 -5.97 26.30
N ASP A 330 -0.06 -5.34 26.83
CA ASP A 330 -0.18 -4.22 27.77
C ASP A 330 -0.21 -2.84 27.10
N GLY A 331 0.00 -2.78 25.78
CA GLY A 331 -0.01 -1.52 25.01
C GLY A 331 1.18 -0.59 25.25
N THR A 332 2.22 -1.01 25.97
CA THR A 332 3.37 -0.14 26.32
C THR A 332 4.50 -0.15 25.29
N GLN A 333 4.52 -1.16 24.43
CA GLN A 333 5.48 -1.26 23.33
C GLN A 333 5.44 -0.01 22.44
N GLN A 334 6.60 0.46 22.02
CA GLN A 334 6.68 1.64 21.16
C GLN A 334 6.30 1.29 19.72
N ILE A 335 5.68 2.24 19.04
CA ILE A 335 5.40 2.26 17.61
C ILE A 335 5.84 3.61 17.02
N SER A 336 6.39 3.59 15.80
CA SER A 336 6.70 4.80 15.05
C SER A 336 5.49 5.21 14.21
N LEU A 337 5.01 6.43 14.40
CA LEU A 337 3.90 7.03 13.65
C LEU A 337 4.39 8.17 12.76
N THR A 338 3.87 8.21 11.53
CA THR A 338 4.24 9.23 10.55
C THR A 338 3.01 9.61 9.73
N HIS A 339 2.79 10.90 9.48
CA HIS A 339 1.71 11.36 8.61
C HIS A 339 2.07 11.16 7.14
N THR A 340 1.10 10.77 6.29
CA THR A 340 1.38 10.51 4.86
C THR A 340 1.96 11.73 4.13
N VAL A 341 1.51 12.94 4.48
CA VAL A 341 2.06 14.19 3.93
C VAL A 341 3.54 14.34 4.28
N ASP A 342 3.95 13.95 5.48
CA ASP A 342 5.33 14.06 5.94
C ASP A 342 6.23 13.14 5.14
N VAL A 343 5.79 11.90 4.89
CA VAL A 343 6.49 10.99 3.98
C VAL A 343 6.68 11.64 2.61
N GLY A 344 5.62 12.24 2.04
CA GLY A 344 5.72 12.95 0.76
C GLY A 344 6.69 14.14 0.77
N ARG A 345 6.72 14.94 1.84
CA ARG A 345 7.67 16.06 2.02
C ARG A 345 9.13 15.56 2.08
N TYR A 346 9.39 14.45 2.76
CA TYR A 346 10.72 13.85 2.82
C TYR A 346 11.13 13.22 1.48
N LEU A 347 10.20 12.66 0.71
CA LEU A 347 10.50 12.19 -0.66
C LEU A 347 10.88 13.34 -1.59
N VAL A 348 10.21 14.50 -1.51
CA VAL A 348 10.61 15.70 -2.24
C VAL A 348 12.06 16.06 -1.94
N LYS A 349 12.45 16.04 -0.66
CA LYS A 349 13.82 16.34 -0.24
C LYS A 349 14.83 15.30 -0.73
N LEU A 350 14.47 14.02 -0.78
CA LEU A 350 15.33 12.97 -1.36
C LEU A 350 15.55 13.20 -2.87
N LEU A 351 14.51 13.59 -3.60
CA LEU A 351 14.65 13.92 -5.02
C LEU A 351 15.52 15.17 -5.24
N ASP A 352 15.50 16.14 -4.32
CA ASP A 352 16.45 17.27 -4.36
C ASP A 352 17.90 16.81 -4.18
N VAL A 353 18.15 15.85 -3.28
CA VAL A 353 19.49 15.26 -3.11
C VAL A 353 19.94 14.61 -4.42
N ALA A 354 19.07 13.81 -5.04
CA ALA A 354 19.33 13.17 -6.33
C ALA A 354 19.59 14.19 -7.45
N GLN A 355 18.78 15.25 -7.54
CA GLN A 355 18.93 16.30 -8.55
C GLN A 355 20.24 17.08 -8.41
N ASN A 356 20.75 17.22 -7.19
CA ASN A 356 21.97 17.94 -6.88
C ASN A 356 23.23 17.05 -6.86
N GLY A 357 23.14 15.82 -7.37
CA GLY A 357 24.27 14.89 -7.50
C GLY A 357 24.68 14.20 -6.19
N GLY A 358 23.80 14.19 -5.19
CA GLY A 358 23.96 13.36 -3.99
C GLY A 358 23.55 11.92 -4.25
N GLU A 359 23.87 11.04 -3.30
CA GLU A 359 23.51 9.62 -3.31
C GLU A 359 22.43 9.34 -2.25
N TRP A 360 21.69 8.25 -2.42
CA TRP A 360 20.74 7.79 -1.41
C TRP A 360 21.32 6.63 -0.61
N ASP A 361 21.11 6.68 0.70
CA ASP A 361 21.26 5.51 1.56
C ASP A 361 20.23 4.45 1.11
N GLU A 362 20.54 3.16 1.27
CA GLU A 362 19.58 2.09 0.92
C GLU A 362 18.25 2.26 1.67
N TRP A 363 18.29 2.80 2.90
CA TRP A 363 17.11 3.07 3.70
C TRP A 363 16.85 4.55 3.90
N SER A 364 15.62 4.94 3.59
CA SER A 364 15.06 6.26 3.86
C SER A 364 14.02 6.14 4.99
N ILE A 365 14.48 6.23 6.24
CA ILE A 365 13.62 6.08 7.41
C ILE A 365 13.05 7.45 7.81
N VAL A 366 11.72 7.60 7.76
CA VAL A 366 11.01 8.83 8.12
C VAL A 366 10.06 8.53 9.27
N VAL A 367 10.36 9.06 10.46
CA VAL A 367 9.53 8.86 11.66
C VAL A 367 9.07 10.20 12.18
N GLY A 368 7.76 10.39 12.28
CA GLY A 368 7.15 11.55 12.93
C GLY A 368 7.36 11.52 14.45
N GLU A 369 6.88 10.47 15.10
CA GLU A 369 6.99 10.28 16.54
C GLU A 369 7.03 8.80 16.92
N ASP A 370 7.85 8.45 17.93
CA ASP A 370 7.78 7.15 18.60
C ASP A 370 6.90 7.30 19.86
N ILE A 371 5.83 6.51 19.96
CA ILE A 371 4.87 6.59 21.07
C ILE A 371 4.26 5.20 21.37
N SER A 372 3.66 5.02 22.55
CA SER A 372 2.92 3.80 22.92
C SER A 372 1.41 3.95 22.67
N PHE A 373 0.68 2.85 22.43
CA PHE A 373 -0.78 2.91 22.31
C PHE A 373 -1.47 3.36 23.61
N ILE A 374 -0.88 3.10 24.77
CA ILE A 374 -1.39 3.63 26.04
C ILE A 374 -1.30 5.15 26.10
N ASP A 375 -0.23 5.74 25.58
CA ASP A 375 -0.09 7.19 25.56
C ASP A 375 -0.96 7.84 24.48
N ILE A 376 -1.08 7.24 23.30
CA ILE A 376 -2.06 7.65 22.28
C ILE A 376 -3.48 7.61 22.86
N LEU A 377 -3.85 6.55 23.57
CA LEU A 377 -5.16 6.42 24.21
C LEU A 377 -5.41 7.56 25.20
N LYS A 378 -4.43 7.89 26.07
CA LYS A 378 -4.55 9.03 27.00
C LYS A 378 -4.74 10.35 26.27
N ILE A 379 -4.05 10.57 25.15
CA ILE A 379 -4.22 11.76 24.31
C ILE A 379 -5.64 11.78 23.71
N ALA A 380 -6.07 10.68 23.10
CA ALA A 380 -7.39 10.55 22.48
C ALA A 380 -8.53 10.80 23.49
N GLU A 381 -8.44 10.24 24.70
CA GLU A 381 -9.41 10.51 25.77
C GLU A 381 -9.47 11.99 26.13
N ARG A 382 -8.32 12.68 26.26
CA ARG A 382 -8.28 14.12 26.53
C ARG A 382 -8.92 14.94 25.41
N VAL A 383 -8.52 14.65 24.17
CA VAL A 383 -8.99 15.34 22.96
C VAL A 383 -10.50 15.13 22.77
N ARG A 384 -11.04 13.96 23.14
CA ARG A 384 -12.46 13.60 23.10
C ARG A 384 -13.20 13.96 24.39
N GLY A 385 -12.88 15.12 24.95
CA GLY A 385 -13.59 15.71 26.10
C GLY A 385 -13.35 15.04 27.45
N GLY A 386 -12.25 14.30 27.61
CA GLY A 386 -11.91 13.59 28.86
C GLY A 386 -12.71 12.31 29.10
N ILE A 387 -13.45 11.82 28.10
CA ILE A 387 -14.28 10.63 28.22
C ILE A 387 -13.40 9.38 28.10
N LYS A 388 -13.54 8.45 29.05
CA LYS A 388 -12.85 7.16 29.04
C LYS A 388 -13.35 6.26 27.92
N PHE A 389 -12.43 5.58 27.26
CA PHE A 389 -12.77 4.66 26.18
C PHE A 389 -13.13 3.28 26.74
N GLN A 390 -13.93 2.52 26.00
CA GLN A 390 -14.11 1.11 26.27
C GLN A 390 -12.86 0.35 25.82
N VAL A 391 -12.09 -0.17 26.77
CA VAL A 391 -10.83 -0.86 26.50
C VAL A 391 -11.01 -2.37 26.63
N THR A 392 -10.60 -3.10 25.60
CA THR A 392 -10.34 -4.54 25.63
C THR A 392 -8.84 -4.79 25.47
N HIS A 393 -8.33 -5.85 26.09
CA HIS A 393 -6.95 -6.29 25.92
C HIS A 393 -6.93 -7.60 25.14
N ASP A 394 -6.30 -7.59 23.98
CA ASP A 394 -6.06 -8.80 23.20
C ASP A 394 -4.82 -9.51 23.75
N THR A 395 -5.01 -10.74 24.23
CA THR A 395 -3.92 -11.51 24.85
C THR A 395 -2.94 -12.01 23.80
N ILE A 396 -1.69 -12.25 24.20
CA ILE A 396 -0.64 -12.75 23.30
C ILE A 396 -1.09 -14.08 22.66
N GLU A 397 -1.71 -14.98 23.43
CA GLU A 397 -2.18 -16.28 22.95
C GLU A 397 -3.28 -16.14 21.89
N MET A 398 -4.20 -15.19 22.07
CA MET A 398 -5.24 -14.89 21.09
C MET A 398 -4.63 -14.41 19.77
N LEU A 399 -3.68 -13.47 19.86
CA LEU A 399 -2.98 -12.91 18.71
C LEU A 399 -2.14 -13.96 17.98
N GLU A 400 -1.43 -14.82 18.70
CA GLU A 400 -0.65 -15.93 18.15
C GLU A 400 -1.52 -16.92 17.37
N SER A 401 -2.77 -17.14 17.81
CA SER A 401 -3.75 -17.96 17.10
C SER A 401 -4.34 -17.31 15.83
N GLY A 402 -3.90 -16.10 15.47
CA GLY A 402 -4.39 -15.36 14.30
C GLY A 402 -5.73 -14.67 14.53
N ARG A 403 -6.13 -14.49 15.79
CA ARG A 403 -7.37 -13.82 16.17
C ARG A 403 -7.07 -12.49 16.85
N ALA A 404 -7.92 -11.50 16.64
CA ALA A 404 -7.84 -10.19 17.29
C ALA A 404 -9.24 -9.58 17.40
N THR A 405 -9.42 -8.63 18.31
CA THR A 405 -10.65 -7.85 18.39
C THR A 405 -10.74 -6.90 17.20
N VAL A 406 -11.77 -7.06 16.37
CA VAL A 406 -12.04 -6.17 15.24
C VAL A 406 -12.90 -5.01 15.72
N LEU A 407 -12.45 -3.78 15.46
CA LEU A 407 -13.17 -2.55 15.78
C LEU A 407 -13.94 -2.04 14.54
N PRO A 408 -15.00 -1.22 14.71
CA PRO A 408 -15.69 -0.57 13.59
C PRO A 408 -14.73 0.27 12.76
N LEU A 409 -15.00 0.43 11.47
CA LEU A 409 -14.22 1.36 10.65
C LEU A 409 -14.48 2.81 11.09
N PRO A 410 -13.58 3.75 10.76
CA PRO A 410 -13.70 5.13 11.20
C PRO A 410 -15.04 5.76 10.76
N GLY A 411 -15.79 6.31 11.71
CA GLY A 411 -17.10 6.91 11.47
C GLY A 411 -18.29 5.94 11.60
N GLU A 412 -18.03 4.65 11.70
CA GLU A 412 -19.07 3.63 11.90
C GLU A 412 -19.35 3.40 13.39
N LYS A 413 -20.56 2.94 13.72
CA LYS A 413 -20.98 2.66 15.11
C LYS A 413 -20.75 1.20 15.52
N GLU A 414 -20.80 0.31 14.54
CA GLU A 414 -20.75 -1.13 14.70
C GLU A 414 -19.88 -1.71 13.59
N VAL A 415 -19.32 -2.89 13.84
CA VAL A 415 -18.55 -3.62 12.83
C VAL A 415 -19.53 -4.16 11.79
N ASP A 416 -19.31 -3.86 10.51
CA ASP A 416 -20.08 -4.48 9.43
C ASP A 416 -19.95 -6.01 9.50
N PRO A 417 -21.06 -6.77 9.53
CA PRO A 417 -21.03 -8.23 9.46
C PRO A 417 -20.19 -8.79 8.29
N SER A 418 -20.03 -8.07 7.17
CA SER A 418 -19.15 -8.49 6.08
C SER A 418 -17.67 -8.42 6.43
N HIS A 419 -17.29 -7.55 7.37
CA HIS A 419 -15.95 -7.44 7.94
C HIS A 419 -15.72 -8.39 9.11
N MET A 420 -16.78 -9.00 9.67
CA MET A 420 -16.69 -10.09 10.65
C MET A 420 -16.30 -11.43 9.99
N ASN A 421 -15.34 -11.39 9.08
CA ASN A 421 -14.73 -12.56 8.47
C ASN A 421 -13.35 -12.79 9.09
N GLY A 422 -12.81 -14.01 8.96
CA GLY A 422 -11.49 -14.34 9.52
C GLY A 422 -10.33 -13.50 8.96
N GLN A 423 -10.53 -12.79 7.85
CA GLN A 423 -9.48 -11.96 7.23
C GLN A 423 -9.22 -10.66 8.00
N ALA A 424 -10.26 -9.99 8.50
CA ALA A 424 -10.08 -8.79 9.31
C ALA A 424 -9.43 -9.12 10.66
N GLU A 425 -9.88 -10.21 11.31
CA GLU A 425 -9.28 -10.72 12.56
C GLU A 425 -7.80 -11.06 12.36
N SER A 426 -7.47 -11.83 11.31
CA SER A 426 -6.07 -12.22 11.03
C SER A 426 -5.18 -11.04 10.66
N THR A 427 -5.72 -10.04 9.97
CA THR A 427 -4.99 -8.80 9.64
C THR A 427 -4.69 -7.99 10.90
N CYS A 428 -5.69 -7.80 11.78
CA CYS A 428 -5.48 -7.14 13.07
C CYS A 428 -4.50 -7.93 13.94
N ALA A 429 -4.60 -9.27 13.97
CA ALA A 429 -3.67 -10.13 14.69
C ALA A 429 -2.24 -10.02 14.16
N LEU A 430 -2.06 -9.92 12.85
CA LEU A 430 -0.77 -9.71 12.21
C LEU A 430 -0.12 -8.40 12.68
N PHE A 431 -0.82 -7.26 12.54
CA PHE A 431 -0.28 -5.97 12.98
C PHE A 431 0.02 -5.95 14.49
N SER A 432 -0.85 -6.55 15.30
CA SER A 432 -0.64 -6.71 16.74
C SER A 432 0.60 -7.55 17.06
N ARG A 433 0.86 -8.64 16.32
CA ARG A 433 2.08 -9.45 16.47
C ARG A 433 3.33 -8.70 16.02
N LEU A 434 3.27 -7.94 14.93
CA LEU A 434 4.38 -7.08 14.46
C LEU A 434 4.69 -5.97 15.48
N TYR A 435 3.66 -5.36 16.05
CA TYR A 435 3.76 -4.40 17.13
C TYR A 435 4.47 -5.00 18.35
N LEU A 436 3.96 -6.11 18.89
CA LEU A 436 4.55 -6.80 20.05
C LEU A 436 5.98 -7.29 19.81
N ALA A 437 6.34 -7.57 18.55
CA ALA A 437 7.70 -7.92 18.17
C ALA A 437 8.64 -6.70 18.00
N GLY A 438 8.16 -5.48 18.20
CA GLY A 438 8.93 -4.24 18.02
C GLY A 438 9.27 -3.92 16.56
N VAL A 439 8.54 -4.53 15.61
CA VAL A 439 8.78 -4.34 14.17
C VAL A 439 8.26 -2.99 13.69
N LEU A 440 7.17 -2.51 14.28
CA LEU A 440 6.59 -1.20 13.91
C LEU A 440 7.27 -0.01 14.61
N CYS A 441 8.21 -0.26 15.54
CA CYS A 441 9.16 0.74 16.01
C CYS A 441 10.37 0.73 15.07
N MET A 442 10.60 1.84 14.37
CA MET A 442 11.69 1.95 13.41
C MET A 442 13.04 2.14 14.10
N PRO A 443 14.15 1.67 13.49
CA PRO A 443 15.50 1.98 13.97
C PRO A 443 15.70 3.48 14.17
N LYS A 444 16.49 3.87 15.18
CA LYS A 444 16.77 5.28 15.49
C LYS A 444 17.93 5.82 14.65
N GLU A 445 18.80 4.92 14.22
CA GLU A 445 19.98 5.21 13.43
C GLU A 445 19.57 5.68 12.03
N ASN A 446 20.23 6.73 11.53
CA ASN A 446 20.08 7.23 10.16
C ASN A 446 18.65 7.62 9.73
N ARG A 447 17.77 7.95 10.68
CA ARG A 447 16.47 8.55 10.35
C ARG A 447 16.67 9.84 9.58
N LEU A 448 16.07 9.94 8.39
CA LEU A 448 16.01 11.19 7.64
C LEU A 448 15.31 12.27 8.46
N SER A 449 14.30 11.88 9.25
CA SER A 449 13.59 12.79 10.13
C SER A 449 14.46 13.42 11.22
N ASP A 450 15.55 12.76 11.62
CA ASP A 450 16.52 13.35 12.54
C ASP A 450 17.52 14.23 11.78
N ARG A 451 17.92 13.80 10.58
CA ARG A 451 18.86 14.51 9.71
C ARG A 451 18.33 15.87 9.22
N TRP A 452 17.04 15.96 8.87
CA TRP A 452 16.44 17.17 8.27
C TRP A 452 15.30 17.77 9.11
N ARG A 453 15.27 17.48 10.43
CA ARG A 453 14.19 17.94 11.32
C ARG A 453 13.97 19.45 11.31
N GLU A 454 15.07 20.21 11.21
CA GLU A 454 15.03 21.67 11.22
C GLU A 454 14.52 22.26 9.89
N GLU A 455 14.68 21.53 8.78
CA GLU A 455 14.23 21.96 7.45
C GLU A 455 12.78 21.55 7.18
N ILE A 456 12.39 20.36 7.65
CA ILE A 456 11.08 19.77 7.41
C ILE A 456 10.47 19.39 8.76
N PRO A 457 9.71 20.31 9.40
CA PRO A 457 9.10 20.03 10.70
C PRO A 457 8.04 18.94 10.53
N LEU A 458 8.08 17.94 11.40
CA LEU A 458 7.15 16.82 11.44
C LEU A 458 5.94 17.13 12.31
N LEU A 459 4.81 16.52 11.97
CA LEU A 459 3.59 16.66 12.74
C LEU A 459 3.55 15.64 13.89
N GLY A 460 3.55 16.11 15.13
CA GLY A 460 3.45 15.26 16.32
C GLY A 460 2.05 14.65 16.49
N VAL A 461 1.95 13.53 17.20
CA VAL A 461 0.70 12.77 17.38
C VAL A 461 -0.34 13.56 18.17
N GLU A 462 0.05 14.24 19.25
CA GLU A 462 -0.88 15.08 20.01
C GLU A 462 -1.37 16.29 19.20
N GLU A 463 -0.47 16.97 18.50
CA GLU A 463 -0.81 18.09 17.61
C GLU A 463 -1.79 17.65 16.52
N PHE A 464 -1.49 16.52 15.86
CA PHE A 464 -2.36 15.91 14.85
C PHE A 464 -3.76 15.59 15.40
N LEU A 465 -3.83 14.92 16.56
CA LEU A 465 -5.12 14.53 17.15
C LEU A 465 -5.93 15.73 17.59
N VAL A 466 -5.29 16.74 18.18
CA VAL A 466 -5.97 17.99 18.59
C VAL A 466 -6.60 18.67 17.39
N ASP A 467 -5.90 18.75 16.26
CA ASP A 467 -6.43 19.38 15.04
C ASP A 467 -7.56 18.55 14.42
N ALA A 468 -7.32 17.26 14.15
CA ALA A 468 -8.28 16.38 13.49
C ALA A 468 -9.60 16.25 14.26
N TRP A 469 -9.57 16.25 15.59
CA TRP A 469 -10.75 16.05 16.45
C TRP A 469 -11.25 17.34 17.11
N LYS A 470 -10.74 18.50 16.70
CA LYS A 470 -11.12 19.79 17.26
C LYS A 470 -12.63 20.02 17.23
N GLY A 471 -13.21 20.33 18.39
CA GLY A 471 -14.65 20.58 18.52
C GLY A 471 -15.53 19.32 18.36
N ARG A 472 -14.93 18.13 18.36
CA ARG A 472 -15.63 16.85 18.33
C ARG A 472 -15.46 16.20 19.71
N SER A 473 -16.38 16.49 20.63
CA SER A 473 -16.40 15.86 21.97
C SER A 473 -16.98 14.46 21.91
#